data_AF-A0A0P1KYH3-F1
#
_entry.id   AF-A0A0P1KYH3-F1
#
_cell.length_a   1.000
_cell.length_b   1.000
_cell.length_c   1.000
_cell.angle_alpha   90.00
_cell.angle_beta   90.00
_cell.angle_gamma   90.00
#
_symmetry.space_group_name_H-M   'P 1'
#
loop_
_entity.id
_entity.type
_entity.pdbx_description
1 polymer ?
#
loop_
_entity_poly.entity_id
_entity_poly.type
_entity_poly.pdbx_seq_one_letter_code
_entity_poly.pdbx_strand_id
1 'polypeptide(L)'
;MSYDGIGLKSAKGSSTSGHIQQSLALNTERKNVKNFLSRVEKQQKRPKPNAQSKHKDESILKHLNKREVELRVSEYRDTLEEDDSLSDASIDAKCEEYRKKVALQLQKERDDEKLRNAYVSRSKRQAESGATDQ
;
A
#
# COMPACT_ATOMS: atom_id res chain seq x y z
N MET A 1 -19.41 8.75 -55.45
CA MET A 1 -20.22 8.29 -54.30
C MET A 1 -19.34 7.37 -53.47
N SER A 2 -19.28 7.59 -52.15
CA SER A 2 -18.59 6.72 -51.20
C SER A 2 -19.47 5.50 -50.89
N TYR A 3 -18.88 4.32 -50.75
CA TYR A 3 -19.59 3.08 -50.41
C TYR A 3 -19.76 2.97 -48.89
N ASP A 4 -20.97 2.70 -48.40
CA ASP A 4 -21.31 2.60 -46.96
C ASP A 4 -20.85 3.79 -46.10
N GLY A 5 -20.77 4.99 -46.70
CA GLY A 5 -20.27 6.20 -46.03
C GLY A 5 -18.76 6.19 -45.74
N ILE A 6 -18.01 5.23 -46.27
CA ILE A 6 -16.57 5.07 -46.09
C ILE A 6 -15.85 5.33 -47.42
N GLY A 7 -14.70 6.01 -47.35
CA GLY A 7 -13.82 6.26 -48.50
C GLY A 7 -13.95 7.64 -49.14
N LEU A 8 -13.46 7.78 -50.37
CA LEU A 8 -13.40 9.06 -51.06
C LEU A 8 -14.73 9.43 -51.72
N LYS A 9 -15.07 10.73 -51.71
CA LYS A 9 -16.26 11.26 -52.40
C LYS A 9 -16.19 11.06 -53.92
N SER A 10 -14.99 11.23 -54.48
CA SER A 10 -14.61 10.96 -55.88
C SER A 10 -13.10 10.70 -55.95
N ALA A 11 -12.64 9.89 -56.91
CA ALA A 11 -11.22 9.70 -57.19
C ALA A 11 -10.59 10.94 -57.86
N LYS A 12 -11.41 11.81 -58.46
CA LYS A 12 -10.96 13.08 -59.08
C LYS A 12 -10.38 14.01 -58.02
N GLY A 13 -9.15 14.46 -58.21
CA GLY A 13 -8.43 15.31 -57.27
C GLY A 13 -7.71 14.55 -56.14
N SER A 14 -7.85 13.22 -56.07
CA SER A 14 -7.07 12.38 -55.14
C SER A 14 -5.74 11.91 -55.71
N SER A 15 -5.50 12.07 -57.01
CA SER A 15 -4.30 11.61 -57.74
C SER A 15 -3.98 10.11 -57.58
N THR A 16 -4.98 9.30 -57.21
CA THR A 16 -4.90 7.84 -57.06
C THR A 16 -6.12 7.18 -57.70
N SER A 17 -6.14 5.83 -57.76
CA SER A 17 -7.27 5.07 -58.28
C SER A 17 -8.54 5.16 -57.43
N GLY A 18 -8.45 5.65 -56.19
CA GLY A 18 -9.55 5.64 -55.23
C GLY A 18 -9.95 4.24 -54.75
N HIS A 19 -9.08 3.24 -54.92
CA HIS A 19 -9.33 1.88 -54.46
C HIS A 19 -9.34 1.81 -52.93
N ILE A 20 -10.42 1.31 -52.35
CA ILE A 20 -10.61 1.18 -50.91
C ILE A 20 -10.68 -0.30 -50.58
N GLN A 21 -9.79 -0.76 -49.71
CA GLN A 21 -9.81 -2.13 -49.18
C GLN A 21 -10.31 -2.12 -47.74
N GLN A 22 -11.06 -3.14 -47.37
CA GLN A 22 -11.36 -3.37 -45.96
C GLN A 22 -10.09 -3.78 -45.22
N SER A 23 -9.91 -3.29 -43.98
CA SER A 23 -8.79 -3.71 -43.15
C SER A 23 -8.98 -5.15 -42.66
N LEU A 24 -7.96 -5.99 -42.87
CA LEU A 24 -7.93 -7.37 -42.34
C LEU A 24 -7.83 -7.42 -40.81
N ALA A 25 -7.46 -6.31 -40.16
CA ALA A 25 -7.48 -6.20 -38.69
C ALA A 25 -8.91 -6.11 -38.14
N LEU A 26 -9.88 -5.66 -38.95
CA LEU A 26 -11.30 -5.64 -38.61
C LEU A 26 -11.92 -7.02 -38.86
N ASN A 27 -11.50 -8.00 -38.06
CA ASN A 27 -12.08 -9.33 -38.10
C ASN A 27 -13.24 -9.42 -37.08
N THR A 28 -14.46 -9.45 -37.58
CA THR A 28 -15.71 -9.55 -36.79
C THR A 28 -15.79 -10.84 -35.96
N GLU A 29 -15.11 -11.90 -36.39
CA GLU A 29 -15.04 -13.19 -35.68
C GLU A 29 -14.01 -13.16 -34.55
N ARG A 30 -12.95 -12.35 -34.70
CA ARG A 30 -11.97 -12.07 -33.64
C ARG A 30 -12.34 -10.82 -32.85
N LYS A 31 -13.60 -10.71 -32.41
CA LYS A 31 -13.93 -9.79 -31.31
C LYS A 31 -13.04 -10.19 -30.13
N ASN A 32 -11.96 -9.44 -29.92
CA ASN A 32 -10.95 -9.57 -28.86
C ASN A 32 -11.54 -9.52 -27.44
N VAL A 33 -12.86 -9.47 -27.31
CA VAL A 33 -13.65 -9.62 -26.10
C VAL A 33 -13.24 -10.88 -25.32
N LYS A 34 -13.07 -12.05 -25.93
CA LYS A 34 -12.67 -13.26 -25.16
C LYS A 34 -11.28 -13.14 -24.53
N ASN A 35 -10.32 -12.59 -25.26
CA ASN A 35 -8.95 -12.38 -24.75
C ASN A 35 -8.89 -11.23 -23.73
N PHE A 36 -9.67 -10.18 -23.95
CA PHE A 36 -9.81 -9.06 -23.03
C PHE A 36 -10.50 -9.47 -21.74
N LEU A 37 -11.66 -10.14 -21.82
CA LEU A 37 -12.41 -10.65 -20.68
C LEU A 37 -11.59 -11.67 -19.90
N SER A 38 -10.92 -12.62 -20.55
CA SER A 38 -10.05 -13.56 -19.83
C SER A 38 -8.86 -12.88 -19.15
N ARG A 39 -8.32 -11.79 -19.71
CA ARG A 39 -7.30 -10.98 -19.06
C ARG A 39 -7.87 -10.22 -17.86
N VAL A 40 -9.07 -9.65 -17.98
CA VAL A 40 -9.76 -8.96 -16.89
C VAL A 40 -10.09 -9.94 -15.76
N GLU A 41 -10.67 -11.10 -16.08
CA GLU A 41 -10.93 -12.16 -15.11
C GLU A 41 -9.65 -12.65 -14.44
N LYS A 42 -8.55 -12.83 -15.18
CA LYS A 42 -7.26 -13.20 -14.60
C LYS A 42 -6.71 -12.11 -13.67
N GLN A 43 -6.99 -10.83 -13.92
CA GLN A 43 -6.60 -9.74 -13.01
C GLN A 43 -7.46 -9.71 -11.75
N GLN A 44 -8.76 -10.00 -11.87
CA GLN A 44 -9.66 -10.07 -10.71
C GLN A 44 -9.40 -11.31 -9.84
N LYS A 45 -9.09 -12.45 -10.47
CA LYS A 45 -8.76 -13.72 -9.80
C LYS A 45 -7.30 -13.79 -9.33
N ARG A 46 -6.46 -12.80 -9.67
CA ARG A 46 -5.13 -12.72 -9.06
C ARG A 46 -5.35 -12.46 -7.58
N PRO A 47 -4.87 -13.33 -6.68
CA PRO A 47 -4.87 -12.99 -5.27
C PRO A 47 -4.17 -11.65 -5.16
N LYS A 48 -4.85 -10.65 -4.58
CA LYS A 48 -4.20 -9.39 -4.20
C LYS A 48 -2.90 -9.81 -3.50
N PRO A 49 -1.73 -9.28 -3.89
CA PRO A 49 -0.47 -9.73 -3.33
C PRO A 49 -0.65 -9.78 -1.83
N ASN A 50 -0.68 -11.00 -1.28
CA ASN A 50 -1.17 -11.21 0.08
C ASN A 50 -0.42 -10.21 0.96
N ALA A 51 -1.14 -9.42 1.74
CA ALA A 51 -0.53 -8.56 2.76
C ALA A 51 0.43 -9.34 3.68
N GLN A 52 0.35 -10.68 3.63
CA GLN A 52 1.21 -11.68 4.23
C GLN A 52 2.71 -11.65 3.81
N SER A 53 3.12 -11.02 2.69
CA SER A 53 4.53 -11.10 2.26
C SER A 53 5.38 -9.85 2.47
N LYS A 54 4.87 -8.80 3.12
CA LYS A 54 5.75 -7.78 3.70
C LYS A 54 6.12 -8.22 5.10
N HIS A 55 6.98 -9.24 5.21
CA HIS A 55 7.71 -9.47 6.46
C HIS A 55 8.43 -8.16 6.78
N LYS A 56 7.96 -7.46 7.82
CA LYS A 56 8.61 -6.24 8.26
C LYS A 56 9.99 -6.63 8.76
N ASP A 57 11.03 -5.99 8.25
CA ASP A 57 12.39 -6.29 8.68
C ASP A 57 12.53 -6.04 10.19
N GLU A 58 12.89 -7.09 10.93
CA GLU A 58 13.05 -7.04 12.38
C GLU A 58 14.08 -6.00 12.82
N SER A 59 15.10 -5.73 12.00
CA SER A 59 16.08 -4.66 12.23
C SER A 59 15.39 -3.29 12.22
N ILE A 60 14.59 -3.00 11.19
CA ILE A 60 13.86 -1.74 11.05
C ILE A 60 12.92 -1.54 12.24
N LEU A 61 12.18 -2.57 12.64
CA LEU A 61 11.28 -2.51 13.81
C LEU A 61 12.03 -2.19 15.10
N LYS A 62 13.19 -2.83 15.33
CA LYS A 62 14.04 -2.54 16.49
C LYS A 62 14.56 -1.10 16.49
N HIS A 63 14.93 -0.57 15.32
CA HIS A 63 15.40 0.81 15.20
C HIS A 63 14.27 1.82 15.44
N LEU A 64 13.07 1.58 14.91
CA LEU A 64 11.92 2.44 15.15
C LEU A 64 11.57 2.51 16.64
N ASN A 65 11.56 1.37 17.35
CA ASN A 65 11.33 1.35 18.79
C ASN A 65 12.38 2.16 19.56
N LYS A 66 13.67 1.99 19.23
CA LYS A 66 14.75 2.75 19.88
C LYS A 66 14.61 4.24 19.60
N ARG A 67 14.29 4.60 18.36
CA ARG A 67 14.10 6.00 17.94
C ARG A 67 12.94 6.64 18.69
N GLU A 68 11.84 5.91 18.92
CA GLU A 68 10.69 6.43 19.66
C GLU A 68 11.06 6.77 21.11
N VAL A 69 11.85 5.92 21.77
CA VAL A 69 12.36 6.19 23.12
C VAL A 69 13.26 7.42 23.13
N GLU A 70 14.26 7.50 22.25
CA GLU A 70 15.19 8.63 22.22
C GLU A 70 14.51 9.94 21.80
N LEU A 71 13.49 9.88 20.93
CA LEU A 71 12.70 11.05 20.55
C LEU A 71 11.95 11.64 21.75
N ARG A 72 11.25 10.79 22.53
CA ARG A 72 10.58 11.25 23.75
C ARG A 72 11.57 11.80 24.79
N VAL A 73 12.76 11.19 24.91
CA VAL A 73 13.82 11.68 25.80
C VAL A 73 14.36 13.03 25.32
N SER A 74 14.51 13.23 24.01
CA SER A 74 14.93 14.51 23.43
C SER A 74 13.91 15.60 23.73
N GLU A 75 12.62 15.34 23.47
CA GLU A 75 11.54 16.29 23.81
C GLU A 75 11.52 16.62 25.30
N TYR A 76 11.71 15.61 26.17
CA TYR A 76 11.77 15.83 27.61
C TYR A 76 13.00 16.66 28.03
N ARG A 77 14.14 16.43 27.40
CA ARG A 77 15.34 17.21 27.61
C ARG A 77 15.11 18.68 27.23
N ASP A 78 14.53 18.94 26.07
CA ASP A 78 14.18 20.29 25.63
C ASP A 78 13.31 21.00 26.66
N THR A 79 12.30 20.31 27.23
CA THR A 79 11.46 20.89 28.30
C THR A 79 12.19 21.17 29.60
N LEU A 80 13.26 20.41 29.92
CA LEU A 80 14.05 20.64 31.12
C LEU A 80 15.09 21.75 30.93
N GLU A 81 15.58 21.94 29.70
CA GLU A 81 16.50 23.01 29.34
C GLU A 81 15.81 24.39 29.28
N GLU A 82 14.49 24.43 29.09
CA GLU A 82 13.68 25.66 29.25
C GLU A 82 13.64 26.17 30.70
N ASP A 83 13.87 25.30 31.69
CA ASP A 83 13.91 25.65 33.10
C ASP A 83 15.33 26.05 33.53
N ASP A 84 15.63 27.37 33.57
CA ASP A 84 16.93 27.96 33.96
C ASP A 84 17.46 27.57 35.38
N SER A 85 16.67 26.82 36.15
CA SER A 85 17.00 26.43 37.53
C SER A 85 17.73 25.09 37.64
N LEU A 86 17.80 24.31 36.56
CA LEU A 86 18.46 23.01 36.54
C LEU A 86 19.87 23.09 35.96
N SER A 87 20.78 22.35 36.59
CA SER A 87 22.11 22.10 36.03
C SER A 87 22.08 20.96 35.03
N ASP A 88 22.99 20.98 34.05
CA ASP A 88 23.14 19.94 33.03
C ASP A 88 23.21 18.52 33.63
N ALA A 89 23.92 18.35 34.74
CA ALA A 89 24.04 17.06 35.43
C ALA A 89 22.69 16.57 36.00
N SER A 90 21.84 17.49 36.47
CA SER A 90 20.48 17.16 36.95
C SER A 90 19.55 16.81 35.78
N ILE A 91 19.69 17.52 34.66
CA ILE A 91 18.96 17.25 33.42
C ILE A 91 19.30 15.86 32.89
N ASP A 92 20.59 15.52 32.81
CA ASP A 92 21.04 14.20 32.33
C ASP A 92 20.52 13.07 33.23
N ALA A 93 20.58 13.22 34.56
CA ALA A 93 20.04 12.24 35.50
C ALA A 93 18.53 12.02 35.32
N LYS A 94 17.75 13.11 35.19
CA LYS A 94 16.31 13.02 34.91
C LYS A 94 16.03 12.39 33.55
N CYS A 95 16.82 12.70 32.52
CA CYS A 95 16.69 12.10 31.20
C CYS A 95 16.98 10.59 31.22
N GLU A 96 17.96 10.13 32.00
CA GLU A 96 18.23 8.69 32.18
C GLU A 96 17.09 7.95 32.88
N GLU A 97 16.54 8.54 33.95
CA GLU A 97 15.36 7.99 34.62
C GLU A 97 14.16 7.93 33.68
N TYR A 98 13.93 9.01 32.92
CA TYR A 98 12.87 9.10 31.94
C TYR A 98 13.04 8.07 30.81
N ARG A 99 14.26 7.87 30.30
CA ARG A 99 14.58 6.84 29.30
C ARG A 99 14.18 5.44 29.77
N LYS A 100 14.50 5.08 31.02
CA LYS A 100 14.11 3.78 31.62
C LYS A 100 12.60 3.66 31.76
N LYS A 101 11.94 4.72 32.22
CA LYS A 101 10.47 4.76 32.40
C LYS A 101 9.73 4.57 31.08
N VAL A 102 10.12 5.32 30.04
CA VAL A 102 9.52 5.25 28.70
C VAL A 102 9.73 3.88 28.09
N ALA A 103 10.95 3.32 28.16
CA ALA A 103 11.22 1.97 27.65
C ALA A 103 10.32 0.90 28.29
N LEU A 104 10.08 0.97 29.61
CA LEU A 104 9.17 0.06 30.31
C LEU A 104 7.70 0.27 29.90
N GLN A 105 7.27 1.51 29.70
CA GLN A 105 5.89 1.81 29.26
C GLN A 105 5.61 1.23 27.87
N LEU A 106 6.48 1.49 26.88
CA LEU A 106 6.29 0.94 25.53
C LEU A 106 6.35 -0.60 25.52
N GLN A 107 7.18 -1.22 26.37
CA GLN A 107 7.20 -2.68 26.49
C GLN A 107 5.85 -3.22 26.98
N LYS A 108 5.29 -2.61 28.03
CA LYS A 108 3.96 -2.99 28.55
C LYS A 108 2.87 -2.81 27.49
N GLU A 109 2.84 -1.67 26.81
CA GLU A 109 1.86 -1.41 25.75
C GLU A 109 1.93 -2.45 24.62
N ARG A 110 3.15 -2.84 24.23
CA ARG A 110 3.35 -3.91 23.22
C ARG A 110 2.88 -5.26 23.71
N ASP A 111 3.13 -5.61 24.97
CA ASP A 111 2.69 -6.89 25.53
C ASP A 111 1.16 -6.93 25.70
N ASP A 112 0.54 -5.83 26.10
CA ASP A 112 -0.91 -5.67 26.14
C ASP A 112 -1.54 -5.78 24.73
N GLU A 113 -0.91 -5.17 23.72
CA GLU A 113 -1.33 -5.31 22.32
C GLU A 113 -1.24 -6.76 21.84
N LYS A 114 -0.14 -7.46 22.17
CA LYS A 114 -0.01 -8.90 21.87
C LYS A 114 -1.11 -9.70 22.55
N LEU A 115 -1.40 -9.44 23.82
CA LEU A 115 -2.46 -10.13 24.56
C LEU A 115 -3.84 -9.88 23.93
N ARG A 116 -4.13 -8.62 23.55
CA ARG A 116 -5.36 -8.24 22.86
C ARG A 116 -5.52 -8.96 21.52
N ASN A 117 -4.43 -9.13 20.79
CA ASN A 117 -4.41 -9.75 19.47
C ASN A 117 -4.23 -11.29 19.52
N ALA A 118 -3.83 -11.85 20.65
CA ALA A 118 -3.57 -13.29 20.81
C ALA A 118 -4.82 -14.14 20.61
N TYR A 119 -6.00 -13.61 20.98
CA TYR A 119 -7.26 -14.33 20.83
C TYR A 119 -8.19 -13.64 19.82
N VAL A 120 -8.41 -14.30 18.69
CA VAL A 120 -9.43 -13.91 17.70
C VAL A 120 -10.61 -14.87 17.79
N SER A 121 -11.80 -14.31 18.04
CA SER A 121 -13.03 -15.10 18.16
C SER A 121 -13.29 -15.91 16.89
N ARG A 122 -13.89 -17.11 17.07
CA ARG A 122 -14.20 -18.00 15.94
C ARG A 122 -15.08 -17.32 14.88
N SER A 123 -16.06 -16.54 15.32
CA SER A 123 -16.93 -15.74 14.46
C SER A 123 -16.13 -14.77 13.57
N LYS A 124 -15.17 -14.04 14.14
CA LYS A 124 -14.30 -13.13 13.41
C LYS A 124 -13.39 -13.86 12.41
N ARG A 125 -12.83 -15.01 12.80
CA ARG A 125 -12.03 -15.87 11.90
C ARG A 125 -12.84 -16.37 10.70
N GLN A 126 -14.09 -16.78 10.91
CA GLN A 126 -14.97 -17.27 9.84
C GLN A 126 -15.40 -16.16 8.88
N ALA A 127 -15.64 -14.94 9.39
CA ALA A 127 -15.93 -13.78 8.56
C ALA A 127 -14.73 -13.40 7.66
N GLU A 128 -13.51 -13.45 8.18
CA GLU A 128 -12.28 -13.17 7.42
C GLU A 128 -12.01 -14.24 6.34
N SER A 129 -12.25 -15.53 6.64
CA SER A 129 -12.11 -16.61 5.65
C SER A 129 -13.22 -16.60 4.59
N GLY A 130 -14.44 -16.18 4.93
CA GLY A 130 -15.55 -16.08 3.98
C GLY A 130 -15.41 -14.91 3.01
N ALA A 131 -14.70 -13.85 3.40
CA ALA A 131 -14.41 -12.70 2.54
C ALA A 131 -13.30 -12.97 1.49
N THR A 132 -12.60 -14.11 1.61
CA THR A 132 -11.53 -14.50 0.67
C THR A 132 -12.03 -15.41 -0.46
N ASP A 133 -13.27 -15.90 -0.38
CA ASP A 133 -13.86 -16.89 -1.29
C ASP A 133 -14.98 -16.31 -2.20
N GLN A 134 -15.11 -14.98 -2.29
CA GLN A 134 -15.97 -14.26 -3.24
C GLN A 134 -15.19 -13.32 -4.16
#